data_AF-A0A528A419-F1
#
_entry.id   AF-A0A528A419-F1
#
_cell.length_a   1.000
_cell.length_b   1.000
_cell.length_c   1.000
_cell.angle_alpha   90.00
_cell.angle_beta   90.00
_cell.angle_gamma   90.00
#
_symmetry.space_group_name_H-M   'P 1'
#
loop_
_entity.id
_entity.type
_entity.pdbx_description
1 polymer ?
#
loop_
_entity_poly.entity_id
_entity_poly.type
_entity_poly.pdbx_seq_one_letter_code
_entity_poly.pdbx_strand_id
1 'polypeptide(L)'
;MVHPSILGQNDRRCQRRFIGVMLAAPFFAAGAAVTLVTSGMGVAVTMAAIFATFGLCWFAALLVAASGKMAFAGQVALVMGSLALAGVIAAAGGLASPVAMLVVALPFEAWWIGASRRAALWGAVSACVAVLLQAFAGSVFPFGPAVTAAWHWLLPLAWALTLVPRVAAPGSPAGAQLDPATDDRLENIIDAVVLRAGRHGEVLDASAKARTILKLQPELLFGTGLFDRIH
;
A
#
# COMPACT_ATOMS: atom_id res chain seq x y z
N MET A 1 -9.97 -0.77 1.56
CA MET A 1 -10.83 -0.70 0.36
C MET A 1 -10.33 -1.75 -0.63
N VAL A 2 -11.15 -2.72 -1.01
CA VAL A 2 -10.81 -3.79 -1.97
C VAL A 2 -12.06 -4.01 -2.81
N HIS A 3 -11.90 -4.14 -4.12
CA HIS A 3 -13.04 -4.29 -5.01
C HIS A 3 -13.74 -5.64 -4.75
N PRO A 4 -15.09 -5.69 -4.64
CA PRO A 4 -15.81 -6.91 -4.26
C PRO A 4 -15.72 -8.04 -5.29
N SER A 5 -15.42 -7.74 -6.57
CA SER A 5 -15.26 -8.78 -7.61
C SER A 5 -13.95 -9.57 -7.52
N ILE A 6 -13.00 -9.17 -6.69
CA ILE A 6 -11.73 -9.89 -6.55
C ILE A 6 -11.92 -10.99 -5.51
N LEU A 7 -12.09 -12.22 -5.99
CA LEU A 7 -12.34 -13.41 -5.18
C LEU A 7 -11.03 -14.03 -4.64
N GLY A 8 -9.91 -13.86 -5.34
CA GLY A 8 -8.62 -14.42 -4.95
C GLY A 8 -7.97 -13.68 -3.78
N GLN A 9 -7.66 -14.38 -2.68
CA GLN A 9 -7.03 -13.77 -1.50
C GLN A 9 -5.69 -13.08 -1.82
N ASN A 10 -4.88 -13.65 -2.72
CA ASN A 10 -3.62 -13.05 -3.15
C ASN A 10 -3.82 -11.74 -3.93
N ASP A 11 -4.80 -11.70 -4.82
CA ASP A 11 -5.11 -10.50 -5.60
C ASP A 11 -5.65 -9.37 -4.72
N ARG A 12 -6.48 -9.71 -3.72
CA ARG A 12 -6.96 -8.75 -2.72
C ARG A 12 -5.80 -8.17 -1.90
N ARG A 13 -4.82 -9.00 -1.52
CA ARG A 13 -3.61 -8.53 -0.80
C ARG A 13 -2.76 -7.61 -1.67
N CYS A 14 -2.53 -7.99 -2.93
CA CYS A 14 -1.82 -7.19 -3.92
C CYS A 14 -2.49 -5.82 -4.09
N GLN A 15 -3.82 -5.79 -4.24
CA GLN A 15 -4.60 -4.55 -4.36
C GLN A 15 -4.48 -3.64 -3.14
N ARG A 16 -4.57 -4.19 -1.92
CA ARG A 16 -4.38 -3.42 -0.67
C ARG A 16 -3.00 -2.79 -0.58
N ARG A 17 -1.96 -3.55 -0.92
CA ARG A 17 -0.56 -3.06 -0.92
C ARG A 17 -0.39 -1.93 -1.93
N PHE A 18 -0.89 -2.10 -3.15
CA PHE A 18 -0.84 -1.07 -4.19
C PHE A 18 -1.53 0.23 -3.75
N ILE A 19 -2.77 0.14 -3.25
CA ILE A 19 -3.52 1.30 -2.76
C ILE A 19 -2.76 1.97 -1.62
N GLY A 20 -2.23 1.21 -0.66
CA GLY A 20 -1.43 1.74 0.44
C GLY A 20 -0.19 2.51 -0.03
N VAL A 21 0.54 1.96 -1.00
CA VAL A 21 1.72 2.63 -1.59
C VAL A 21 1.31 3.91 -2.32
N MET A 22 0.24 3.87 -3.13
CA MET A 22 -0.25 5.06 -3.83
C MET A 22 -0.75 6.15 -2.87
N LEU A 23 -1.28 5.80 -1.69
CA LEU A 23 -1.66 6.79 -0.68
C LEU A 23 -0.45 7.41 0.03
N ALA A 24 0.62 6.65 0.23
CA ALA A 24 1.82 7.10 0.96
C ALA A 24 2.87 7.80 0.06
N ALA A 25 3.03 7.34 -1.19
CA ALA A 25 4.01 7.84 -2.15
C ALA A 25 4.01 9.37 -2.34
N PRO A 26 2.86 10.09 -2.46
CA PRO A 26 2.87 11.52 -2.70
C PRO A 26 3.49 12.33 -1.55
N PHE A 27 3.49 11.84 -0.31
CA PHE A 27 4.15 12.51 0.81
C PHE A 27 5.67 12.50 0.66
N PHE A 28 6.24 11.36 0.24
CA PHE A 28 7.68 11.25 -0.05
C PHE A 28 8.08 12.13 -1.23
N ALA A 29 7.28 12.08 -2.31
CA ALA A 29 7.52 12.89 -3.49
C ALA A 29 7.40 14.38 -3.21
N ALA A 30 6.44 14.80 -2.37
CA ALA A 30 6.30 16.19 -1.96
C ALA A 30 7.51 16.66 -1.14
N GLY A 31 8.02 15.85 -0.20
CA GLY A 31 9.25 16.14 0.53
C GLY A 31 10.46 16.29 -0.40
N ALA A 32 10.59 15.40 -1.39
CA ALA A 32 11.63 15.50 -2.42
C ALA A 32 11.49 16.77 -3.26
N ALA A 33 10.27 17.12 -3.68
CA ALA A 33 10.00 18.34 -4.44
C ALA A 33 10.37 19.60 -3.64
N VAL A 34 9.94 19.71 -2.38
CA VAL A 34 10.24 20.88 -1.55
C VAL A 34 11.75 21.06 -1.37
N THR A 35 12.47 19.97 -1.13
CA THR A 35 13.89 20.02 -0.81
C THR A 35 14.78 20.22 -2.02
N LEU A 36 14.42 19.64 -3.19
CA LEU A 36 15.28 19.62 -4.38
C LEU A 36 14.80 20.56 -5.50
N VAL A 37 13.50 20.79 -5.62
CA VAL A 37 12.92 21.55 -6.74
C VAL A 37 12.75 23.02 -6.41
N THR A 38 12.41 23.37 -5.16
CA THR A 38 12.13 24.76 -4.76
C THR A 38 13.31 25.69 -4.97
N SER A 39 14.53 25.24 -4.65
CA SER A 39 15.74 26.04 -4.76
C SER A 39 16.18 26.26 -6.21
N GLY A 40 15.88 25.32 -7.13
CA GLY A 40 16.28 25.40 -8.53
C GLY A 40 15.22 26.00 -9.47
N MET A 41 13.95 25.60 -9.33
CA MET A 41 12.87 25.96 -10.25
C MET A 41 11.79 26.84 -9.61
N GLY A 42 11.93 27.18 -8.33
CA GLY A 42 11.02 28.05 -7.60
C GLY A 42 9.76 27.38 -7.07
N VAL A 43 9.02 28.14 -6.27
CA VAL A 43 7.86 27.64 -5.50
C VAL A 43 6.71 27.21 -6.40
N ALA A 44 6.44 27.92 -7.50
CA ALA A 44 5.33 27.61 -8.40
C ALA A 44 5.46 26.21 -9.02
N VAL A 45 6.64 25.88 -9.55
CA VAL A 45 6.93 24.57 -10.13
C VAL A 45 6.87 23.47 -9.08
N THR A 46 7.37 23.76 -7.87
CA THR A 46 7.30 22.83 -6.74
C THR A 46 5.85 22.50 -6.37
N MET A 47 4.98 23.51 -6.27
CA MET A 47 3.57 23.32 -5.97
C MET A 47 2.85 22.54 -7.07
N ALA A 48 3.12 22.86 -8.34
CA ALA A 48 2.59 22.12 -9.47
C ALA A 48 2.99 20.64 -9.41
N ALA A 49 4.26 20.33 -9.11
CA ALA A 49 4.75 18.97 -8.96
C ALA A 49 4.09 18.21 -7.80
N ILE A 50 3.89 18.88 -6.65
CA ILE A 50 3.18 18.31 -5.50
C ILE A 50 1.74 17.96 -5.90
N PHE A 51 0.99 18.92 -6.44
CA PHE A 51 -0.41 18.68 -6.82
C PHE A 51 -0.55 17.62 -7.91
N ALA A 52 0.31 17.64 -8.93
CA ALA A 52 0.32 16.61 -9.95
C ALA A 52 0.55 15.22 -9.35
N THR A 53 1.52 15.10 -8.43
CA THR A 53 1.84 13.81 -7.80
C THR A 53 0.70 13.31 -6.91
N PHE A 54 0.15 14.18 -6.05
CA PHE A 54 -1.01 13.84 -5.23
C PHE A 54 -2.20 13.40 -6.09
N GLY A 55 -2.54 14.18 -7.12
CA GLY A 55 -3.63 13.88 -8.04
C GLY A 55 -3.44 12.54 -8.74
N LEU A 56 -2.27 12.31 -9.34
CA LEU A 56 -1.97 11.06 -10.05
C LEU A 56 -1.99 9.83 -9.14
N CYS A 57 -1.35 9.93 -7.96
CA CYS A 57 -1.28 8.82 -7.01
C CYS A 57 -2.67 8.44 -6.48
N TRP A 58 -3.45 9.42 -6.03
CA TRP A 58 -4.79 9.16 -5.52
C TRP A 58 -5.77 8.75 -6.62
N PHE A 59 -5.67 9.34 -7.82
CA PHE A 59 -6.47 8.92 -8.95
C PHE A 59 -6.18 7.47 -9.34
N ALA A 60 -4.90 7.05 -9.37
CA ALA A 60 -4.52 5.66 -9.60
C ALA A 60 -5.08 4.73 -8.51
N ALA A 61 -5.02 5.13 -7.24
CA ALA A 61 -5.60 4.37 -6.13
C ALA A 61 -7.11 4.21 -6.29
N LEU A 62 -7.83 5.28 -6.62
CA LEU A 62 -9.27 5.28 -6.84
C LEU A 62 -9.67 4.46 -8.06
N LEU A 63 -8.96 4.59 -9.18
CA LEU A 63 -9.17 3.79 -10.38
C LEU A 63 -9.02 2.29 -10.07
N VAL A 64 -7.98 1.90 -9.32
CA VAL A 64 -7.79 0.50 -8.93
C VAL A 64 -8.87 0.05 -7.96
N ALA A 65 -9.24 0.88 -6.98
CA ALA A 65 -10.30 0.56 -6.03
C ALA A 65 -11.67 0.37 -6.72
N ALA A 66 -11.96 1.17 -7.75
CA ALA A 66 -13.22 1.15 -8.48
C ALA A 66 -13.27 0.09 -9.59
N SER A 67 -12.17 -0.15 -10.32
CA SER A 67 -12.16 -1.06 -11.47
C SER A 67 -11.69 -2.48 -11.14
N GLY A 68 -10.95 -2.66 -10.04
CA GLY A 68 -10.27 -3.92 -9.72
C GLY A 68 -9.12 -4.29 -10.67
N LYS A 69 -8.85 -3.49 -11.72
CA LYS A 69 -7.85 -3.81 -12.76
C LYS A 69 -6.46 -3.31 -12.37
N MET A 70 -5.69 -4.19 -11.74
CA MET A 70 -4.34 -3.88 -11.24
C MET A 70 -3.26 -3.82 -12.32
N ALA A 71 -3.34 -4.62 -13.38
CA ALA A 71 -2.24 -4.75 -14.35
C ALA A 71 -1.93 -3.42 -15.08
N PHE A 72 -2.96 -2.74 -15.58
CA PHE A 72 -2.81 -1.47 -16.28
C PHE A 72 -2.34 -0.36 -15.34
N ALA A 73 -2.96 -0.24 -14.16
CA ALA A 73 -2.58 0.76 -13.16
C ALA A 73 -1.15 0.56 -12.65
N GLY A 74 -0.70 -0.68 -12.51
CA GLY A 74 0.68 -1.01 -12.14
C GLY A 74 1.69 -0.57 -13.20
N GLN A 75 1.39 -0.78 -14.49
CA GLN A 75 2.27 -0.31 -15.58
C GLN A 75 2.36 1.21 -15.61
N VAL A 76 1.23 1.92 -15.52
CA VAL A 76 1.20 3.38 -15.46
C VAL A 76 1.97 3.89 -14.24
N ALA A 77 1.79 3.27 -13.07
CA ALA A 77 2.49 3.65 -11.85
C ALA A 77 4.01 3.46 -11.96
N LEU A 78 4.49 2.40 -12.63
CA LEU A 78 5.93 2.19 -12.87
C LEU A 78 6.50 3.24 -13.82
N VAL A 79 5.79 3.58 -14.89
CA VAL A 79 6.21 4.64 -15.83
C VAL A 79 6.28 5.98 -15.10
N MET A 80 5.22 6.36 -14.39
CA MET A 80 5.20 7.63 -13.65
C MET A 80 6.24 7.66 -12.53
N GLY A 81 6.42 6.55 -11.81
CA GLY A 81 7.46 6.41 -10.79
C GLY A 81 8.86 6.54 -11.36
N SER A 82 9.13 5.99 -12.55
CA SER A 82 10.41 6.13 -13.23
C SER A 82 10.71 7.58 -13.65
N LEU A 83 9.70 8.29 -14.17
CA LEU A 83 9.81 9.71 -14.54
C LEU A 83 10.06 10.59 -13.31
N ALA A 84 9.27 10.38 -12.25
CA ALA A 84 9.44 11.10 -10.99
C ALA A 84 10.83 10.86 -10.38
N LEU A 85 11.28 9.60 -10.36
CA LEU A 85 12.60 9.25 -9.84
C LEU A 85 13.73 9.86 -10.68
N ALA A 86 13.62 9.83 -12.02
CA ALA A 86 14.59 10.46 -12.91
C ALA A 86 14.75 11.96 -12.62
N GLY A 87 13.62 12.67 -12.47
CA GLY A 87 13.62 14.10 -12.13
C GLY A 87 14.22 14.38 -10.75
N VAL A 88 13.90 13.55 -9.75
CA VAL A 88 14.42 13.68 -8.39
C VAL A 88 15.94 13.45 -8.35
N ILE A 89 16.45 12.43 -9.05
CA ILE A 89 17.90 12.18 -9.10
C ILE A 89 18.61 13.31 -9.88
N ALA A 90 18.05 13.77 -11.00
CA ALA A 90 18.61 14.89 -11.76
C ALA A 90 18.67 16.18 -10.92
N ALA A 91 17.59 16.51 -10.22
CA ALA A 91 17.54 17.68 -9.32
C ALA A 91 18.52 17.59 -8.15
N ALA A 92 18.86 16.38 -7.70
CA ALA A 92 19.81 16.16 -6.61
C ALA A 92 21.29 16.19 -7.02
N GLY A 93 21.60 16.46 -8.29
CA GLY A 93 22.97 16.46 -8.83
C GLY A 93 23.40 15.14 -9.46
N GLY A 94 22.44 14.27 -9.80
CA GLY A 94 22.68 13.02 -10.52
C GLY A 94 23.10 11.85 -9.63
N LEU A 95 23.76 10.86 -10.24
CA LEU A 95 24.13 9.59 -9.58
C LEU A 95 25.14 9.71 -8.44
N ALA A 96 25.88 10.82 -8.37
CA ALA A 96 26.79 11.09 -7.26
C ALA A 96 26.05 11.39 -5.94
N SER A 97 24.74 11.68 -6.03
CA SER A 97 23.91 12.01 -4.87
C SER A 97 23.42 10.76 -4.13
N PRO A 98 23.30 10.79 -2.79
CA PRO A 98 22.69 9.71 -2.00
C PRO A 98 21.28 9.33 -2.47
N VAL A 99 20.57 10.27 -3.10
CA VAL A 99 19.24 10.09 -3.68
C VAL A 99 19.21 8.96 -4.71
N ALA A 100 20.32 8.68 -5.39
CA ALA A 100 20.42 7.58 -6.35
C ALA A 100 20.16 6.20 -5.73
N MET A 101 20.28 6.04 -4.40
CA MET A 101 19.90 4.80 -3.71
C MET A 101 18.41 4.46 -3.86
N LEU A 102 17.54 5.46 -4.09
CA LEU A 102 16.11 5.26 -4.33
C LEU A 102 15.81 4.51 -5.64
N VAL A 103 16.80 4.29 -6.50
CA VAL A 103 16.68 3.38 -7.67
C VAL A 103 16.27 1.97 -7.23
N VAL A 104 16.68 1.53 -6.04
CA VAL A 104 16.29 0.23 -5.48
C VAL A 104 14.83 0.21 -5.01
N ALA A 105 14.21 1.37 -4.80
CA ALA A 105 12.82 1.45 -4.35
C ALA A 105 11.84 0.89 -5.39
N LEU A 106 12.02 1.19 -6.68
CA LEU A 106 11.14 0.69 -7.75
C LEU A 106 11.08 -0.84 -7.85
N PRO A 107 12.20 -1.59 -7.94
CA PRO A 107 12.16 -3.05 -7.96
C PRO A 107 11.62 -3.64 -6.65
N PHE A 108 11.95 -3.03 -5.51
CA PHE A 108 11.44 -3.48 -4.22
C PHE A 108 9.92 -3.30 -4.10
N GLU A 109 9.39 -2.13 -4.44
CA GLU A 109 7.95 -1.84 -4.38
C GLU A 109 7.17 -2.72 -5.36
N ALA A 110 7.69 -2.91 -6.58
CA ALA A 110 7.06 -3.79 -7.56
C ALA A 110 7.02 -5.25 -7.08
N TRP A 111 8.10 -5.73 -6.48
CA TRP A 111 8.16 -7.06 -5.87
C TRP A 111 7.23 -7.19 -4.65
N TRP A 112 7.23 -6.21 -3.76
CA TRP A 112 6.43 -6.23 -2.54
C TRP A 112 4.93 -6.23 -2.82
N ILE A 113 4.51 -5.44 -3.82
CA ILE A 113 3.11 -5.37 -4.26
C ILE A 113 2.72 -6.67 -4.97
N GLY A 114 3.47 -7.04 -6.02
CA GLY A 114 3.11 -8.15 -6.91
C GLY A 114 3.51 -9.55 -6.43
N ALA A 115 4.30 -9.65 -5.35
CA ALA A 115 4.85 -10.88 -4.78
C ALA A 115 5.46 -11.85 -5.81
N SER A 116 5.99 -11.32 -6.93
CA SER A 116 6.45 -12.13 -8.07
C SER A 116 7.79 -11.64 -8.60
N ARG A 117 8.60 -12.59 -9.11
CA ARG A 117 9.90 -12.27 -9.73
C ARG A 117 9.76 -11.41 -10.98
N ARG A 118 8.68 -11.61 -11.75
CA ARG A 118 8.39 -10.81 -12.95
C ARG A 118 8.12 -9.35 -12.58
N ALA A 119 7.36 -9.08 -11.51
CA ALA A 119 7.12 -7.73 -11.05
C ALA A 119 8.42 -7.03 -10.62
N ALA A 120 9.29 -7.76 -9.89
CA ALA A 120 10.62 -7.26 -9.54
C ALA A 120 11.45 -6.87 -10.77
N LEU A 121 11.41 -7.71 -11.83
CA LEU A 121 12.15 -7.51 -13.06
C LEU A 121 11.65 -6.27 -13.84
N TRP A 122 10.33 -6.09 -13.93
CA TRP A 122 9.75 -4.86 -14.50
C TRP A 122 10.08 -3.62 -13.68
N GLY A 123 10.10 -3.73 -12.34
CA GLY A 123 10.57 -2.66 -11.47
C GLY A 123 12.05 -2.34 -11.68
N ALA A 124 12.90 -3.34 -11.89
CA ALA A 124 14.32 -3.15 -12.20
C ALA A 124 14.50 -2.48 -13.58
N VAL A 125 13.73 -2.89 -14.59
CA VAL A 125 13.72 -2.21 -15.90
C VAL A 125 13.30 -0.75 -15.75
N SER A 126 12.24 -0.46 -14.99
CA SER A 126 11.82 0.94 -14.74
C SER A 126 12.88 1.76 -14.00
N ALA A 127 13.65 1.13 -13.12
CA ALA A 127 14.75 1.75 -12.40
C ALA A 127 15.93 2.08 -13.33
N CYS A 128 16.30 1.17 -14.23
CA CYS A 128 17.28 1.43 -15.28
C CYS A 128 16.83 2.57 -16.20
N VAL A 129 15.55 2.56 -16.60
CA VAL A 129 14.96 3.65 -17.41
C VAL A 129 15.04 4.98 -16.67
N ALA A 130 14.74 5.02 -15.36
CA ALA A 130 14.89 6.25 -14.56
C ALA A 130 16.33 6.76 -14.54
N VAL A 131 17.30 5.86 -14.38
CA VAL A 131 18.73 6.20 -14.39
C VAL A 131 19.16 6.78 -15.73
N LEU A 132 18.69 6.21 -16.85
CA LEU A 132 19.00 6.74 -18.19
C LEU A 132 18.30 8.08 -18.43
N LEU A 133 17.02 8.20 -18.04
CA LEU A 133 16.24 9.42 -18.22
C LEU A 133 16.76 10.59 -17.38
N GLN A 134 17.42 10.34 -16.24
CA GLN A 134 17.96 11.41 -15.42
C GLN A 134 18.95 12.30 -16.21
N ALA A 135 19.76 11.69 -17.09
CA ALA A 135 20.80 12.39 -17.83
C ALA A 135 20.17 13.35 -18.84
N PHE A 136 19.08 12.92 -19.46
CA PHE A 136 18.26 13.75 -20.32
C PHE A 136 17.55 14.86 -19.52
N ALA A 137 16.94 14.52 -18.38
CA ALA A 137 16.26 15.50 -17.52
C ALA A 137 17.21 16.62 -17.07
N GLY A 138 18.45 16.27 -16.68
CA GLY A 138 19.48 17.26 -16.31
C GLY A 138 19.92 18.18 -17.44
N SER A 139 19.74 17.77 -18.70
CA SER A 139 20.05 18.60 -19.88
C SER A 139 18.89 19.50 -20.33
N VAL A 140 17.65 19.10 -20.05
CA VAL A 140 16.43 19.79 -20.51
C VAL A 140 15.92 20.80 -19.47
N PHE A 141 16.00 20.46 -18.19
CA PHE A 141 15.49 21.30 -17.12
C PHE A 141 16.60 22.14 -16.48
N PRO A 142 16.35 23.42 -16.18
CA PRO A 142 17.32 24.30 -15.55
C PRO A 142 17.35 24.03 -14.04
N PHE A 143 17.83 22.86 -13.63
CA PHE A 143 18.12 22.60 -12.23
C PHE A 143 19.26 23.53 -11.81
N GLY A 144 19.15 24.15 -10.63
CA GLY A 144 20.21 25.00 -10.09
C GLY A 144 21.52 24.23 -9.90
N PRO A 145 22.65 24.92 -9.63
CA PRO A 145 23.94 24.27 -9.39
C PRO A 145 23.81 23.31 -8.20
N ALA A 146 23.73 22.02 -8.51
CA ALA A 146 23.46 20.98 -7.53
C ALA A 146 24.73 20.66 -6.74
N VAL A 147 24.85 21.26 -5.55
CA VAL A 147 25.83 20.82 -4.56
C VAL A 147 25.22 19.65 -3.80
N THR A 148 25.90 18.51 -3.82
CA THR A 148 25.52 17.35 -3.01
C THR A 148 25.54 17.74 -1.54
N ALA A 149 24.35 17.90 -0.96
CA ALA A 149 24.21 18.33 0.42
C ALA A 149 23.93 17.14 1.34
N ALA A 150 24.42 17.22 2.58
CA ALA A 150 24.27 16.13 3.56
C ALA A 150 22.79 15.77 3.84
N TRP A 151 21.86 16.72 3.72
CA TRP A 151 20.44 16.50 3.93
C TRP A 151 19.77 15.66 2.83
N HIS A 152 20.42 15.44 1.68
CA HIS A 152 19.94 14.50 0.66
C HIS A 152 19.81 13.06 1.18
N TRP A 153 20.54 12.70 2.24
CA TRP A 153 20.41 11.41 2.93
C TRP A 153 19.06 11.19 3.60
N LEU A 154 18.33 12.27 3.92
CA LEU A 154 17.01 12.15 4.55
C LEU A 154 16.02 11.41 3.64
N LEU A 155 16.14 11.54 2.33
CA LEU A 155 15.24 10.89 1.36
C LEU A 155 15.36 9.35 1.36
N PRO A 156 16.54 8.75 1.10
CA PRO A 156 16.69 7.30 1.16
C PRO A 156 16.48 6.75 2.58
N LEU A 157 16.84 7.49 3.63
CA LEU A 157 16.57 7.08 5.02
C LEU A 157 15.07 7.08 5.33
N ALA A 158 14.34 8.11 4.92
CA ALA A 158 12.90 8.17 5.13
C ALA A 158 12.19 7.03 4.38
N TRP A 159 12.63 6.70 3.16
CA TRP A 159 12.14 5.52 2.46
C TRP A 159 12.49 4.23 3.20
N ALA A 160 13.73 4.05 3.65
CA ALA A 160 14.17 2.87 4.40
C ALA A 160 13.37 2.68 5.70
N LEU A 161 13.00 3.75 6.39
CA LEU A 161 12.14 3.70 7.58
C LEU A 161 10.74 3.15 7.26
N THR A 162 10.23 3.34 6.03
CA THR A 162 8.96 2.71 5.63
C THR A 162 9.05 1.20 5.51
N LEU A 163 10.26 0.63 5.38
CA LEU A 163 10.45 -0.81 5.32
C LEU A 163 10.18 -1.43 6.69
N VAL A 164 10.56 -0.76 7.79
CA VAL A 164 10.42 -1.27 9.16
C VAL A 164 9.02 -1.83 9.45
N PRO A 165 7.90 -1.08 9.31
CA PRO A 165 6.57 -1.62 9.55
C PRO A 165 6.16 -2.71 8.53
N ARG A 166 6.74 -2.72 7.34
CA ARG A 166 6.41 -3.68 6.27
C ARG A 166 7.06 -5.05 6.52
N VAL A 167 8.28 -5.08 7.04
CA VAL A 167 8.96 -6.33 7.45
C VAL A 167 8.62 -6.75 8.89
N ALA A 168 8.31 -5.82 9.78
CA ALA A 168 7.91 -6.09 11.17
C ALA A 168 6.43 -6.49 11.33
N ALA A 169 5.64 -6.40 10.26
CA ALA A 169 4.32 -7.01 10.16
C ALA A 169 4.33 -8.30 9.32
N PRO A 170 5.18 -9.32 9.58
CA PRO A 170 5.07 -10.60 8.90
C PRO A 170 3.79 -11.35 9.35
N GLY A 171 3.16 -10.92 10.45
CA GLY A 171 1.82 -11.33 10.87
C GLY A 171 0.79 -10.27 10.51
N SER A 172 0.02 -10.51 9.45
CA SER A 172 -1.06 -9.67 8.95
C SER A 172 -2.07 -9.23 10.04
N PRO A 173 -2.14 -7.96 10.46
CA PRO A 173 -3.29 -7.47 11.24
C PRO A 173 -4.57 -7.40 10.38
N ALA A 174 -4.44 -7.55 9.06
CA ALA A 174 -5.55 -7.62 8.11
C ALA A 174 -6.12 -9.04 7.93
N GLY A 175 -5.65 -9.99 8.75
CA GLY A 175 -6.04 -11.40 8.79
C GLY A 175 -6.84 -11.78 10.04
N ALA A 176 -7.37 -10.82 10.81
CA ALA A 176 -8.45 -11.09 11.76
C ALA A 176 -9.80 -11.33 11.04
N GLN A 177 -9.76 -12.00 9.88
CA GLN A 177 -10.90 -12.78 9.45
C GLN A 177 -10.68 -14.10 10.14
N LEU A 178 -11.32 -14.23 11.31
CA LEU A 178 -11.35 -15.43 12.14
C LEU A 178 -11.43 -16.64 11.22
N ASP A 179 -10.32 -17.37 11.17
CA ASP A 179 -10.27 -18.67 10.52
C ASP A 179 -11.32 -19.52 11.25
N PRO A 180 -12.32 -20.12 10.58
CA PRO A 180 -13.32 -20.94 11.27
C PRO A 180 -12.66 -22.07 12.09
N ALA A 181 -11.48 -22.54 11.67
CA ALA A 181 -10.66 -23.48 12.44
C ALA A 181 -9.99 -22.89 13.70
N THR A 182 -9.85 -21.56 13.78
CA THR A 182 -9.42 -20.85 15.00
C THR A 182 -10.60 -20.52 15.91
N ASP A 183 -11.79 -20.28 15.37
CA ASP A 183 -13.03 -20.15 16.15
C ASP A 183 -13.32 -21.45 16.92
N ASP A 184 -13.15 -22.63 16.29
CA ASP A 184 -13.20 -23.93 16.97
C ASP A 184 -12.22 -24.02 18.17
N ARG A 185 -11.08 -23.32 18.13
CA ARG A 185 -10.12 -23.29 19.24
C ARG A 185 -10.54 -22.35 20.36
N LEU A 186 -11.14 -21.20 20.05
CA LEU A 186 -11.58 -20.25 21.07
C LEU A 186 -12.80 -20.78 21.84
N GLU A 187 -13.73 -21.42 21.13
CA GLU A 187 -14.89 -22.11 21.73
C GLU A 187 -14.46 -23.21 22.69
N ASN A 188 -13.32 -23.86 22.45
CA ASN A 188 -12.77 -24.89 23.33
C ASN A 188 -12.08 -24.32 24.59
N ILE A 189 -11.54 -23.09 24.52
CA ILE A 189 -10.80 -22.46 25.64
C ILE A 189 -11.75 -21.71 26.59
N ILE A 190 -12.84 -21.15 26.07
CA ILE A 190 -13.80 -20.36 26.86
C ILE A 190 -15.02 -21.23 27.18
N ASP A 191 -15.41 -21.27 28.46
CA ASP A 191 -16.62 -21.98 28.90
C ASP A 191 -17.86 -21.08 28.81
N ALA A 192 -18.10 -20.55 27.61
CA ALA A 192 -19.22 -19.70 27.29
C ALA A 192 -19.75 -20.00 25.89
N VAL A 193 -21.02 -19.69 25.66
CA VAL A 193 -21.62 -19.77 24.33
C VAL A 193 -21.24 -18.52 23.54
N VAL A 194 -20.48 -18.69 22.47
CA VAL A 194 -20.12 -17.61 21.55
C VAL A 194 -21.22 -17.50 20.49
N LEU A 195 -21.76 -16.30 20.31
CA LEU A 195 -22.79 -15.97 19.33
C LEU A 195 -22.26 -14.89 18.40
N ARG A 196 -22.43 -15.08 17.09
CA ARG A 196 -22.08 -14.06 16.10
C ARG A 196 -23.35 -13.36 15.64
N ALA A 197 -23.47 -12.07 15.96
CA ALA A 197 -24.56 -11.23 15.47
C ALA A 197 -24.17 -10.49 14.18
N GLY A 198 -25.11 -10.43 13.24
CA GLY A 198 -25.06 -9.64 12.03
C GLY A 198 -25.33 -8.17 12.31
N ARG A 199 -25.23 -7.35 11.26
CA ARG A 199 -25.24 -5.89 11.38
C ARG A 199 -26.62 -5.32 11.75
N HIS A 200 -27.69 -6.12 11.67
CA HIS A 200 -29.03 -5.76 12.11
C HIS A 200 -29.47 -6.51 13.37
N GLY A 201 -28.52 -7.14 14.08
CA GLY A 201 -28.76 -7.82 15.34
C GLY A 201 -29.22 -9.27 15.20
N GLU A 202 -29.37 -9.81 13.98
CA GLU A 202 -29.66 -11.22 13.77
C GLU A 202 -28.49 -12.12 14.15
N VAL A 203 -28.73 -13.25 14.80
CA VAL A 203 -27.69 -14.23 15.10
C VAL A 203 -27.40 -15.04 13.84
N LEU A 204 -26.18 -14.93 13.33
CA LEU A 204 -25.72 -15.60 12.11
C LEU A 204 -25.10 -16.97 12.39
N ASP A 205 -24.49 -17.12 13.57
CA ASP A 205 -23.84 -18.37 13.96
C ASP A 205 -23.80 -18.50 15.49
N ALA A 206 -23.80 -19.74 15.98
CA ALA A 206 -23.85 -20.08 17.38
C ALA A 206 -22.98 -21.31 17.64
N SER A 207 -22.07 -21.20 18.62
CA SER A 207 -21.15 -22.27 19.02
C SER A 207 -21.89 -23.58 19.33
N ALA A 208 -21.25 -24.71 19.03
CA ALA A 208 -21.75 -26.05 19.39
C ALA A 208 -21.98 -26.22 20.91
N LYS A 209 -21.27 -25.43 21.74
CA LYS A 209 -21.48 -25.36 23.19
C LYS A 209 -22.85 -24.80 23.60
N ALA A 210 -23.63 -24.21 22.68
CA ALA A 210 -25.03 -23.87 22.95
C ALA A 210 -25.86 -25.12 23.34
N ARG A 211 -25.53 -26.30 22.79
CA ARG A 211 -26.20 -27.56 23.15
C ARG A 211 -25.92 -27.99 24.57
N THR A 212 -24.69 -27.78 25.05
CA THR A 212 -24.25 -28.25 26.37
C THR A 212 -24.63 -27.26 27.47
N ILE A 213 -24.49 -25.96 27.22
CA ILE A 213 -24.70 -24.90 28.23
C ILE A 213 -26.16 -24.43 28.24
N LEU A 214 -26.74 -24.13 27.08
CA LEU A 214 -28.12 -23.61 26.98
C LEU A 214 -29.16 -24.72 26.72
N LYS A 215 -28.73 -25.98 26.55
CA LYS A 215 -29.58 -27.12 26.17
C LYS A 215 -30.41 -26.88 24.90
N LEU A 216 -29.92 -26.02 24.01
CA LEU A 216 -30.59 -25.63 22.77
C LEU A 216 -29.76 -26.00 21.56
N GLN A 217 -30.43 -26.45 20.51
CA GLN A 217 -29.80 -26.66 19.21
C GLN A 217 -29.35 -25.29 18.64
N PRO A 218 -28.07 -25.13 18.23
CA PRO A 218 -27.52 -23.87 17.71
C PRO A 218 -28.37 -23.27 16.60
N GLU A 219 -28.99 -24.14 15.81
CA GLU A 219 -29.87 -23.78 14.69
C GLU A 219 -31.15 -23.04 15.14
N LEU A 220 -31.58 -23.23 16.39
CA LEU A 220 -32.73 -22.52 16.97
C LEU A 220 -32.39 -21.13 17.48
N LEU A 221 -31.11 -20.79 17.55
CA LEU A 221 -30.62 -19.49 17.99
C LEU A 221 -30.38 -18.53 16.82
N PHE A 222 -30.45 -19.01 15.57
CA PHE A 222 -30.24 -18.21 14.37
C PHE A 222 -31.38 -17.20 14.11
N GLY A 223 -31.06 -16.12 13.40
CA GLY A 223 -32.02 -15.06 13.09
C GLY A 223 -32.39 -14.26 14.33
N THR A 224 -33.68 -14.12 14.61
CA THR A 224 -34.20 -13.43 15.81
C THR A 224 -34.40 -14.36 17.01
N GLY A 225 -34.18 -15.67 16.85
CA GLY A 225 -34.61 -16.70 17.80
C GLY A 225 -33.97 -16.60 19.20
N LEU A 226 -32.80 -15.96 19.32
CA LEU A 226 -32.20 -15.63 20.61
C LEU A 226 -33.01 -14.55 21.36
N PHE A 227 -33.37 -13.46 20.67
CA PHE A 227 -34.01 -12.29 21.29
C PHE A 227 -35.46 -12.57 21.67
N ASP A 228 -36.13 -13.49 20.99
CA ASP A 228 -37.48 -13.95 21.34
C ASP A 228 -37.54 -14.73 22.66
N ARG A 229 -36.37 -15.09 23.24
CA ARG A 229 -36.25 -15.95 24.43
C ARG A 229 -35.58 -15.27 25.62
N ILE A 230 -35.18 -14.01 25.47
CA ILE A 230 -34.64 -13.20 26.56
C ILE A 230 -35.83 -12.52 27.25
N HIS A 231 -36.08 -12.90 28.51
CA HIS A 231 -37.08 -12.28 29.39
C HIS A 231 -36.49 -11.14 30.22
#